data_AF-A0A2V7LPS4-F1
#
_entry.id   AF-A0A2V7LPS4-F1
#
_cell.length_a   1.000
_cell.length_b   1.000
_cell.length_c   1.000
_cell.angle_alpha   90.00
_cell.angle_beta   90.00
_cell.angle_gamma   90.00
#
_symmetry.space_group_name_H-M   'P 1'
#
loop_
_entity.id
_entity.type
_entity.pdbx_description
1 polymer ?
#
loop_
_entity_poly.entity_id
_entity_poly.type
_entity_poly.pdbx_seq_one_letter_code
_entity_poly.pdbx_strand_id
1 'polypeptide(L)'
;MAVTEVGKRATVACPLCGTLNRVDLTRIADRPKCASCGRPILLDRPIAVTDATLDAVLKGTEVPVVLDGYADWCGPCKIMAPVLDDFARDRQGEVLVVKLDTDRNPATTHRFGIRAIPTLLVFRQGQEVGRQTGVIPRQRLEALAGLSGPAT
;
A
#
# COMPACT_ATOMS: atom_id res chain seq x y z
N MET A 1 19.29 -21.20 -19.45
CA MET A 1 19.51 -20.55 -18.15
C MET A 1 18.16 -20.06 -17.70
N ALA A 2 17.66 -20.57 -16.57
CA ALA A 2 16.31 -20.30 -16.10
C ALA A 2 16.13 -18.78 -15.96
N VAL A 3 15.13 -18.23 -16.65
CA VAL A 3 14.59 -16.92 -16.30
C VAL A 3 14.02 -17.11 -14.92
N THR A 4 14.75 -16.69 -13.89
CA THR A 4 14.21 -16.59 -12.54
C THR A 4 13.04 -15.64 -12.66
N GLU A 5 11.81 -16.15 -12.61
CA GLU A 5 10.65 -15.29 -12.49
C GLU A 5 10.92 -14.39 -11.29
N VAL A 6 10.97 -13.07 -11.54
CA VAL A 6 10.96 -12.08 -10.47
C VAL A 6 9.59 -12.22 -9.84
N GLY A 7 9.48 -13.15 -8.90
CA GLY A 7 8.21 -13.55 -8.31
C GLY A 7 7.67 -12.37 -7.54
N LYS A 8 6.64 -11.71 -8.07
CA LYS A 8 6.01 -10.53 -7.47
C LYS A 8 5.60 -10.84 -6.03
N ARG A 9 6.43 -10.50 -5.04
CA ARG A 9 6.15 -10.75 -3.62
C ARG A 9 5.83 -9.44 -2.90
N ALA A 10 4.95 -9.53 -1.91
CA ALA A 10 4.67 -8.44 -0.98
C ALA A 10 4.81 -8.90 0.46
N THR A 11 5.35 -8.03 1.30
CA THR A 11 5.25 -8.17 2.76
C THR A 11 4.08 -7.33 3.23
N VAL A 12 3.14 -7.96 3.92
CA VAL A 12 1.84 -7.37 4.24
C VAL A 12 1.55 -7.56 5.72
N ALA A 13 1.20 -6.47 6.41
CA ALA A 13 0.70 -6.54 7.78
C ALA A 13 -0.75 -7.06 7.78
N CYS A 14 -1.03 -8.08 8.58
CA CYS A 14 -2.39 -8.58 8.73
C CYS A 14 -3.27 -7.50 9.41
N PRO A 15 -4.39 -7.07 8.78
CA PRO A 15 -5.25 -6.03 9.35
C PRO A 15 -5.86 -6.39 10.71
N LEU A 16 -5.96 -7.67 11.04
CA LEU A 16 -6.59 -8.14 12.28
C LEU A 16 -5.60 -8.30 13.44
N CYS A 17 -4.46 -8.96 13.20
CA CYS A 17 -3.52 -9.35 14.27
C CYS A 17 -2.13 -8.72 14.13
N GLY A 18 -1.90 -7.89 13.11
CA GLY A 18 -0.62 -7.21 12.88
C GLY A 18 0.54 -8.10 12.41
N THR A 19 0.37 -9.43 12.36
CA THR A 19 1.42 -10.35 11.89
C THR A 19 1.84 -9.99 10.46
N LEU A 20 3.14 -9.88 10.23
CA LEU A 20 3.71 -9.69 8.90
C LEU A 20 3.69 -11.01 8.13
N ASN A 21 3.17 -10.97 6.91
CA ASN A 21 3.05 -12.13 6.05
C ASN A 21 3.75 -11.85 4.72
N ARG A 22 4.41 -12.86 4.18
CA ARG A 22 4.91 -12.84 2.80
C ARG A 22 3.82 -13.41 1.90
N VAL A 23 3.37 -12.62 0.94
CA VAL A 23 2.34 -13.00 -0.02
C VAL A 23 2.96 -13.10 -1.40
N ASP A 24 2.68 -14.20 -2.10
CA ASP A 24 2.96 -14.36 -3.52
C ASP A 24 1.84 -13.70 -4.32
N LEU A 25 2.17 -12.58 -4.99
CA LEU A 25 1.19 -11.79 -5.72
C LEU A 25 0.74 -12.47 -7.02
N THR A 26 1.47 -13.46 -7.51
CA THR A 26 1.04 -14.27 -8.67
C THR A 26 -0.11 -15.21 -8.32
N ARG A 27 -0.33 -15.46 -7.02
CA ARG A 27 -1.33 -16.38 -6.49
C ARG A 27 -2.41 -15.68 -5.65
N ILE A 28 -2.68 -14.41 -5.89
CA ILE A 28 -3.69 -13.64 -5.13
C ILE A 28 -5.08 -14.28 -5.24
N ALA A 29 -5.41 -14.88 -6.39
CA ALA A 29 -6.67 -15.59 -6.61
C ALA A 29 -6.91 -16.73 -5.61
N ASP A 30 -5.84 -17.31 -5.05
CA ASP A 30 -5.93 -18.38 -4.04
C ASP A 30 -6.35 -17.86 -2.65
N ARG A 31 -6.58 -16.55 -2.51
CA ARG A 31 -7.00 -15.86 -1.29
C ARG A 31 -6.05 -16.14 -0.12
N PRO A 32 -4.83 -15.57 -0.15
CA PRO A 32 -3.81 -15.81 0.86
C PRO A 32 -4.35 -15.53 2.27
N LYS A 33 -3.93 -16.35 3.24
CA LYS A 33 -4.35 -16.23 4.64
C LYS A 33 -3.16 -15.84 5.51
N CYS A 34 -3.45 -15.12 6.58
CA CYS A 34 -2.47 -14.84 7.62
C CYS A 34 -2.01 -16.15 8.27
N ALA A 35 -0.71 -16.36 8.36
CA ALA A 35 -0.12 -17.56 8.96
C ALA A 35 -0.38 -17.68 10.47
N SER A 36 -0.65 -16.57 11.15
CA SER A 36 -0.92 -16.54 12.59
C SER A 36 -2.41 -16.76 12.91
N CYS A 37 -3.30 -15.94 12.35
CA CYS A 37 -4.72 -15.97 12.71
C CYS A 37 -5.64 -16.66 11.69
N GLY A 38 -5.09 -17.11 10.55
CA GLY A 38 -5.85 -17.83 9.50
C GLY A 38 -6.83 -16.97 8.69
N ARG A 39 -6.98 -15.67 8.98
CA ARG A 39 -7.89 -14.79 8.23
C ARG A 39 -7.34 -14.43 6.85
N PRO A 40 -8.20 -14.22 5.84
CA PRO A 40 -7.78 -13.76 4.53
C PRO A 40 -7.04 -12.43 4.60
N ILE A 41 -5.98 -12.30 3.80
CA ILE A 41 -5.30 -11.03 3.52
C ILE A 41 -5.90 -10.52 2.22
N LEU A 42 -6.72 -9.47 2.34
CA LEU A 42 -7.41 -8.88 1.21
C LEU A 42 -6.57 -7.73 0.67
N LEU A 43 -6.03 -7.93 -0.54
CA LEU A 43 -5.18 -6.97 -1.26
C LEU A 43 -5.99 -6.08 -2.22
N ASP A 44 -7.33 -6.15 -2.17
CA ASP A 44 -8.28 -5.39 -2.99
C ASP A 44 -8.64 -4.02 -2.40
N ARG A 45 -7.92 -3.58 -1.36
CA ARG A 45 -8.14 -2.33 -0.61
C ARG A 45 -6.88 -1.90 0.14
N PRO A 46 -6.75 -0.64 0.57
CA PRO A 46 -5.63 -0.17 1.37
C PRO A 46 -5.48 -0.95 2.68
N ILE A 47 -4.26 -1.42 2.95
CA ILE A 47 -3.93 -2.18 4.15
C ILE A 47 -3.34 -1.26 5.20
N ALA A 48 -3.85 -1.32 6.42
CA ALA A 48 -3.33 -0.54 7.53
C ALA A 48 -1.89 -0.95 7.86
N VAL A 49 -1.02 0.05 7.94
CA VAL A 49 0.36 -0.06 8.43
C VAL A 49 0.54 0.87 9.62
N THR A 50 1.60 0.64 10.36
CA THR A 50 1.95 1.37 11.58
C THR A 50 3.42 1.71 11.61
N ASP A 51 3.83 2.53 12.58
CA ASP A 51 5.24 2.80 12.89
C ASP A 51 6.08 1.51 13.03
N ALA A 52 5.49 0.43 13.54
CA ALA A 52 6.17 -0.85 13.75
C ALA A 52 6.24 -1.75 12.51
N THR A 53 5.35 -1.55 11.52
CA THR A 53 5.18 -2.50 10.41
C THR A 53 5.64 -1.95 9.07
N LEU A 54 5.62 -0.63 8.87
CA LEU A 54 5.86 -0.02 7.56
C LEU A 54 7.22 -0.38 6.98
N ASP A 55 8.29 -0.38 7.77
CA ASP A 55 9.64 -0.68 7.24
C ASP A 55 9.77 -2.08 6.67
N ALA A 56 9.16 -3.06 7.33
CA ALA A 56 9.17 -4.44 6.85
C ALA A 56 8.33 -4.58 5.58
N VAL A 57 7.18 -3.89 5.52
CA VAL A 57 6.34 -3.83 4.32
C VAL A 57 7.10 -3.23 3.15
N LEU A 58 7.74 -2.08 3.34
CA LEU A 58 8.49 -1.38 2.29
C LEU A 58 9.69 -2.18 1.78
N LYS A 59 10.46 -2.80 2.68
CA LYS A 59 11.65 -3.60 2.32
C LYS A 59 11.29 -4.94 1.69
N GLY A 60 10.20 -5.56 2.13
CA GLY A 60 9.80 -6.90 1.74
C GLY A 60 8.78 -6.95 0.61
N THR A 61 8.56 -5.84 -0.10
CA THR A 61 7.62 -5.73 -1.22
C THR A 61 8.33 -5.34 -2.50
N GLU A 62 8.13 -6.13 -3.55
CA GLU A 62 8.82 -6.00 -4.84
C GLU A 62 8.04 -5.15 -5.84
N VAL A 63 6.72 -5.05 -5.67
CA VAL A 63 5.86 -4.12 -6.43
C VAL A 63 5.89 -2.71 -5.82
N PRO A 64 5.44 -1.67 -6.54
CA PRO A 64 5.26 -0.36 -5.95
C PRO A 64 4.35 -0.40 -4.72
N VAL A 65 4.71 0.39 -3.71
CA VAL A 65 3.87 0.60 -2.53
C VAL A 65 3.35 2.03 -2.55
N VAL A 66 2.04 2.20 -2.58
CA VAL A 66 1.40 3.52 -2.41
C VAL A 66 0.94 3.63 -0.97
N LEU A 67 1.47 4.60 -0.24
CA LEU A 67 1.11 4.90 1.14
C LEU A 67 0.21 6.15 1.18
N ASP A 68 -1.00 5.99 1.71
CA ASP A 68 -1.92 7.07 2.07
C ASP A 68 -1.73 7.48 3.54
N GLY A 69 -1.13 8.65 3.75
CA GLY A 69 -1.11 9.31 5.06
C GLY A 69 -2.41 10.07 5.29
N TYR A 70 -3.22 9.62 6.25
CA TYR A 70 -4.57 10.12 6.49
C TYR A 70 -4.86 10.35 7.99
N ALA A 71 -6.06 10.82 8.32
CA ALA A 71 -6.64 10.77 9.68
C ALA A 71 -8.16 10.62 9.60
N ASP A 72 -8.80 10.07 10.64
CA ASP A 72 -10.24 9.75 10.64
C ASP A 72 -11.15 11.01 10.53
N TRP A 73 -10.69 12.14 11.07
CA TRP A 73 -11.40 13.43 11.04
C TRP A 73 -11.23 14.21 9.74
N CYS A 74 -10.31 13.79 8.87
CA CYS A 74 -9.95 14.51 7.65
C CYS A 74 -11.00 14.34 6.55
N GLY A 75 -11.76 15.42 6.28
CA GLY A 75 -12.76 15.45 5.20
C GLY A 75 -12.19 15.08 3.82
N PRO A 76 -11.13 15.73 3.33
CA PRO A 76 -10.50 15.39 2.05
C PRO A 76 -10.00 13.94 1.96
N CYS A 77 -9.54 13.35 3.07
CA CYS A 77 -9.10 11.97 3.11
C CYS A 77 -10.26 10.99 2.82
N LYS A 78 -11.48 11.32 3.28
CA LYS A 78 -12.69 10.54 2.97
C LYS A 78 -13.06 10.58 1.49
N ILE A 79 -12.67 11.64 0.76
CA ILE A 79 -12.84 11.74 -0.69
C ILE A 79 -11.79 10.89 -1.42
N MET A 80 -10.56 10.86 -0.93
CA MET A 80 -9.47 10.08 -1.53
C MET A 80 -9.62 8.57 -1.30
N ALA A 81 -10.18 8.16 -0.15
CA ALA A 81 -10.33 6.76 0.23
C ALA A 81 -10.99 5.86 -0.84
N PRO A 82 -12.18 6.18 -1.41
CA PRO A 82 -12.78 5.33 -2.43
C PRO A 82 -11.93 5.25 -3.71
N VAL A 83 -11.18 6.30 -4.07
CA VAL A 83 -10.27 6.27 -5.22
C VAL A 83 -9.13 5.28 -4.98
N LEU A 84 -8.62 5.18 -3.75
CA LEU A 84 -7.59 4.23 -3.35
C LEU A 84 -8.15 2.80 -3.23
N ASP A 85 -9.38 2.63 -2.76
CA ASP A 85 -10.07 1.33 -2.72
C ASP A 85 -10.21 0.74 -4.13
N ASP A 86 -10.74 1.52 -5.07
CA ASP A 86 -10.89 1.06 -6.45
C ASP A 86 -9.51 0.85 -7.11
N PHE A 87 -8.51 1.68 -6.80
CA PHE A 87 -7.15 1.48 -7.30
C PHE A 87 -6.50 0.20 -6.81
N ALA A 88 -6.63 -0.11 -5.53
CA ALA A 88 -6.13 -1.36 -4.98
C ALA A 88 -6.85 -2.58 -5.57
N ARG A 89 -8.17 -2.50 -5.77
CA ARG A 89 -8.99 -3.56 -6.36
C ARG A 89 -8.61 -3.85 -7.81
N ASP A 90 -8.46 -2.82 -8.64
CA ASP A 90 -8.21 -3.02 -10.06
C ASP A 90 -6.75 -3.44 -10.32
N ARG A 91 -5.81 -3.03 -9.46
CA ARG A 91 -4.37 -3.24 -9.66
C ARG A 91 -3.78 -4.31 -8.74
N GLN A 92 -4.60 -5.29 -8.34
CA GLN A 92 -4.14 -6.37 -7.47
C GLN A 92 -2.91 -7.08 -8.07
N GLY A 93 -1.85 -7.16 -7.28
CA GLY A 93 -0.60 -7.79 -7.68
C GLY A 93 0.29 -6.95 -8.60
N GLU A 94 -0.17 -5.79 -9.06
CA GLU A 94 0.67 -4.76 -9.71
C GLU A 94 1.17 -3.71 -8.71
N VAL A 95 0.42 -3.46 -7.64
CA VAL A 95 0.72 -2.48 -6.59
C VAL A 95 0.21 -2.97 -5.24
N LEU A 96 0.90 -2.56 -4.17
CA LEU A 96 0.39 -2.66 -2.81
C LEU A 96 -0.05 -1.28 -2.35
N VAL A 97 -1.32 -1.13 -1.98
CA VAL A 97 -1.83 0.11 -1.37
C VAL A 97 -1.88 -0.07 0.14
N VAL A 98 -1.30 0.87 0.88
CA VAL A 98 -1.29 0.89 2.34
C VAL A 98 -1.77 2.24 2.85
N LYS A 99 -2.28 2.26 4.08
CA LYS A 99 -2.76 3.47 4.75
C LYS A 99 -2.16 3.59 6.15
N LEU A 100 -1.78 4.80 6.52
CA LEU A 100 -1.20 5.14 7.82
C LEU A 100 -1.98 6.30 8.43
N ASP A 101 -2.57 6.05 9.60
CA ASP A 101 -3.19 7.08 10.41
C ASP A 101 -2.08 7.95 11.02
N THR A 102 -1.98 9.20 10.60
CA THR A 102 -0.91 10.12 10.97
C THR A 102 -0.97 10.53 12.44
N ASP A 103 -2.15 10.51 13.09
CA ASP A 103 -2.31 10.82 14.51
C ASP A 103 -1.77 9.69 15.38
N ARG A 104 -1.91 8.45 14.92
CA ARG A 104 -1.50 7.24 15.66
C ARG A 104 -0.06 6.81 15.38
N ASN A 105 0.57 7.38 14.36
CA ASN A 105 1.89 6.96 13.87
C ASN A 105 2.85 8.16 13.72
N PRO A 106 3.13 8.91 14.80
CA PRO A 106 3.88 10.15 14.74
C PRO A 106 5.33 9.95 14.29
N ALA A 107 5.95 8.80 14.54
CA ALA A 107 7.34 8.56 14.14
C ALA A 107 7.47 8.48 12.62
N THR A 108 6.58 7.74 11.96
CA THR A 108 6.52 7.66 10.50
C THR A 108 6.10 9.00 9.88
N THR A 109 5.08 9.65 10.45
CA THR A 109 4.60 10.96 10.01
C THR A 109 5.74 11.99 10.01
N HIS A 110 6.53 12.04 11.08
CA HIS A 110 7.69 12.90 11.19
C HIS A 110 8.79 12.49 10.20
N ARG A 111 9.12 11.19 10.13
CA ARG A 111 10.19 10.65 9.27
C ARG A 111 10.01 11.03 7.81
N PHE A 112 8.78 10.94 7.28
CA PHE A 112 8.47 11.28 5.89
C PHE A 112 8.00 12.72 5.70
N GLY A 113 8.01 13.54 6.75
CA GLY A 113 7.62 14.94 6.69
C GLY A 113 6.18 15.14 6.18
N ILE A 114 5.23 14.31 6.64
CA ILE A 114 3.82 14.45 6.29
C ILE A 114 3.25 15.62 7.11
N ARG A 115 3.10 16.78 6.47
CA ARG A 115 2.65 18.04 7.10
C ARG A 115 1.21 18.41 6.78
N ALA A 116 0.60 17.73 5.81
CA ALA A 116 -0.77 17.92 5.38
C ALA A 116 -1.33 16.57 4.92
N ILE A 117 -2.63 16.39 5.08
CA ILE A 117 -3.33 15.14 4.73
C ILE A 117 -4.53 15.41 3.80
N PRO A 118 -4.84 14.49 2.88
CA PRO A 118 -4.09 13.27 2.59
C PRO A 118 -2.74 13.59 1.93
N THR A 119 -1.72 12.77 2.21
CA THR A 119 -0.46 12.78 1.45
C THR A 119 -0.19 11.36 0.98
N LEU A 120 0.00 11.22 -0.33
CA LEU A 120 0.34 9.98 -0.99
C LEU A 120 1.85 9.93 -1.21
N LEU A 121 2.48 8.86 -0.75
CA LEU A 121 3.90 8.56 -0.99
C LEU A 121 3.99 7.28 -1.80
N VAL A 122 4.87 7.24 -2.79
CA VAL A 122 5.10 6.05 -3.62
C VAL A 122 6.50 5.55 -3.38
N PHE A 123 6.61 4.26 -3.07
CA PHE A 123 7.87 3.59 -2.83
C PHE A 123 8.11 2.50 -3.86
N ARG A 124 9.37 2.30 -4.23
CA ARG A 124 9.86 1.14 -4.98
C ARG A 124 11.14 0.64 -4.32
N GLN A 125 11.20 -0.66 -4.02
CA GLN A 125 12.35 -1.26 -3.30
C GLN A 125 12.72 -0.50 -2.02
N GLY A 126 11.70 -0.06 -1.28
CA GLY A 126 11.84 0.71 -0.03
C GLY A 126 12.31 2.16 -0.17
N GLN A 127 12.52 2.67 -1.39
CA GLN A 127 12.89 4.08 -1.64
C GLN A 127 11.69 4.90 -2.07
N GLU A 128 11.52 6.11 -1.54
CA GLU A 128 10.50 7.06 -2.01
C GLU A 128 10.86 7.52 -3.43
N VAL A 129 9.95 7.30 -4.37
CA VAL A 129 10.12 7.66 -5.80
C VAL A 129 9.11 8.70 -6.27
N GLY A 130 8.12 9.03 -5.44
CA GLY A 130 7.11 10.02 -5.78
C GLY A 130 6.28 10.42 -4.57
N ARG A 131 5.76 11.65 -4.59
CA ARG A 131 4.86 12.17 -3.56
C ARG A 131 3.82 13.12 -4.14
N GLN A 132 2.66 13.16 -3.49
CA GLN A 132 1.60 14.10 -3.81
C GLN A 132 0.79 14.40 -2.56
N THR A 133 0.57 15.68 -2.27
CA THR A 133 -0.33 16.13 -1.21
C THR A 133 -1.69 16.53 -1.81
N GLY A 134 -2.77 16.24 -1.08
CA GLY A 134 -4.13 16.54 -1.46
C GLY A 134 -4.82 15.43 -2.27
N VAL A 135 -6.11 15.65 -2.53
CA VAL A 135 -6.93 14.74 -3.33
C VAL A 135 -6.49 14.81 -4.80
N ILE A 136 -6.34 13.65 -5.44
CA ILE A 136 -6.02 13.56 -6.87
C ILE A 136 -6.97 12.59 -7.59
N PRO A 137 -7.22 12.80 -8.89
CA PRO A 137 -7.99 11.86 -9.68
C PRO A 137 -7.20 10.56 -9.93
N ARG A 138 -7.93 9.47 -10.22
CA ARG A 138 -7.38 8.13 -10.51
C ARG A 138 -6.24 8.14 -11.51
N GLN A 139 -6.38 8.84 -12.64
CA GLN A 139 -5.33 8.91 -13.66
C GLN A 139 -4.00 9.48 -13.13
N ARG A 140 -4.07 10.48 -12.25
CA ARG A 140 -2.88 11.07 -11.64
C ARG A 140 -2.24 10.12 -10.63
N LEU A 141 -3.05 9.35 -9.89
CA LEU A 141 -2.59 8.31 -8.99
C LEU A 141 -1.84 7.19 -9.75
N GLU A 142 -2.39 6.73 -10.87
CA GLU A 142 -1.73 5.73 -11.73
C GLU A 142 -0.38 6.24 -12.25
N ALA A 143 -0.34 7.47 -12.76
CA ALA A 143 0.89 8.10 -13.21
C ALA A 143 1.92 8.24 -12.06
N LEU A 144 1.48 8.63 -10.86
CA LEU A 144 2.34 8.73 -9.68
C LEU A 144 2.91 7.36 -9.27
N ALA A 145 2.09 6.31 -9.35
CA ALA A 145 2.49 4.94 -9.10
C ALA A 145 3.37 4.36 -10.21
N GLY A 146 3.55 5.06 -11.34
CA GLY A 146 4.26 4.56 -12.53
C GLY A 146 3.57 3.34 -13.15
N LEU A 147 2.23 3.33 -13.11
CA LEU A 147 1.39 2.34 -13.78
C LEU A 147 0.64 3.05 -14.91
N SER A 148 0.68 2.48 -16.11
CA SER A 148 0.05 3.03 -17.30
C SER A 148 -0.56 1.91 -18.14
N GLY A 149 -1.70 2.18 -18.78
CA GLY A 149 -2.48 1.18 -19.53
C GLY A 149 -3.60 0.56 -18.69
N PRO A 150 -4.46 -0.29 -19.29
CA PRO A 150 -5.53 -0.96 -18.56
C PRO A 150 -4.97 -1.84 -17.44
N ALA A 151 -5.75 -2.06 -16.38
CA ALA A 151 -5.47 -3.12 -15.42
C ALA A 151 -5.47 -4.48 -16.12
N THR A 152 -4.56 -5.37 -15.74
CA THR A 152 -4.44 -6.73 -16.30
C THR A 152 -5.42 -7.69 -15.62
#